data_AF-A0AAU3EWM3-F1
#
_entry.id   AF-A0AAU3EWM3-F1
#
_cell.length_a   1.000
_cell.length_b   1.000
_cell.length_c   1.000
_cell.angle_alpha   90.00
_cell.angle_beta   90.00
_cell.angle_gamma   90.00
#
_symmetry.space_group_name_H-M   'P 1'
#
loop_
_entity.id
_entity.type
_entity.pdbx_description
1 polymer ?
#
loop_
_entity_poly.entity_id
_entity_poly.type
_entity_poly.pdbx_seq_one_letter_code
_entity_poly.pdbx_strand_id
1 'polypeptide(L)' 'MDGFSDPEQWRFDWEWSYTRDAWLDQMPALGALTQLSSDKLAEVLEGVGAAIDAMGGGFTMRYATVAVTAARTDAA' A
#
# COMPACT_ATOMS: atom_id res chain seq x y z
N MET A 1 14.13 30.75 10.79
CA MET A 1 14.48 29.79 11.85
C MET A 1 13.91 28.47 11.42
N ASP A 2 14.77 27.54 11.03
CA ASP A 2 14.37 26.17 10.76
C ASP A 2 13.90 25.56 12.09
N GLY A 3 12.66 25.04 12.11
CA GLY A 3 12.02 24.43 13.30
C GLY A 3 12.30 22.94 13.45
N PHE A 4 12.97 22.34 12.47
CA PHE A 4 13.43 20.97 12.46
C PHE A 4 14.82 20.88 11.85
N SER A 5 15.60 19.88 12.27
CA SER A 5 16.88 19.52 11.67
C SER A 5 16.69 19.00 10.25
N ASP A 6 17.81 18.81 9.55
CA ASP A 6 17.81 18.03 8.31
C ASP A 6 17.19 16.64 8.58
N PRO A 7 16.30 16.16 7.68
CA PRO A 7 15.62 14.90 7.88
C PRO A 7 16.55 13.72 7.61
N GLU A 8 16.53 12.76 8.52
CA GLU A 8 17.10 11.43 8.34
C GLU A 8 16.04 10.50 7.74
N GLN A 9 16.45 9.66 6.78
CA GLN A 9 15.58 8.72 6.10
C GLN A 9 16.12 7.29 6.21
N TRP A 10 15.27 6.35 6.60
CA TRP A 10 15.54 4.92 6.55
C TRP A 10 14.52 4.20 5.67
N ARG A 11 14.97 3.13 5.02
CA ARG A 11 14.13 2.25 4.20
C ARG A 11 14.23 0.83 4.73
N PHE A 12 13.08 0.20 4.90
CA PHE A 12 12.93 -1.19 5.32
C PHE A 12 12.15 -1.94 4.24
N ASP A 13 12.85 -2.75 3.46
CA ASP A 13 12.24 -3.63 2.46
C ASP A 13 11.72 -4.91 3.11
N TRP A 14 10.52 -5.35 2.72
CA TRP A 14 9.89 -6.56 3.23
C TRP A 14 8.93 -7.16 2.20
N GLU A 15 8.52 -8.39 2.42
CA GLU A 15 7.62 -9.11 1.52
C GLU A 15 6.43 -9.67 2.29
N TRP A 16 5.30 -9.80 1.59
CA TRP A 16 4.09 -10.40 2.13
C TRP A 16 3.37 -11.22 1.07
N SER A 17 2.99 -12.44 1.42
CA SER A 17 2.21 -13.31 0.54
C SER A 17 0.72 -13.11 0.78
N TYR A 18 -0.01 -12.76 -0.28
CA TYR A 18 -1.46 -12.66 -0.27
C TYR A 18 -2.08 -13.86 -0.97
N THR A 19 -3.18 -14.35 -0.39
CA THR A 19 -4.16 -15.14 -1.15
C THR A 19 -5.02 -14.19 -1.98
N ARG A 20 -5.68 -14.73 -3.00
CA ARG A 20 -6.71 -14.00 -3.77
C ARG A 20 -7.72 -13.30 -2.87
N ASP A 21 -8.33 -14.03 -1.94
CA ASP A 21 -9.41 -13.49 -1.10
C ASP A 21 -8.90 -12.37 -0.20
N ALA A 22 -7.72 -12.53 0.41
CA ALA A 22 -7.12 -11.49 1.24
C ALA A 22 -6.81 -10.22 0.43
N TRP A 23 -6.36 -10.37 -0.82
CA TRP A 23 -6.10 -9.23 -1.69
C TRP A 23 -7.39 -8.53 -2.12
N LEU A 24 -8.41 -9.28 -2.52
CA LEU A 24 -9.69 -8.71 -2.97
C LEU A 24 -10.45 -8.03 -1.83
N ASP A 25 -10.32 -8.52 -0.59
CA ASP A 25 -10.91 -7.90 0.60
C ASP A 25 -10.30 -6.52 0.92
N GLN A 26 -9.00 -6.33 0.72
CA GLN A 26 -8.36 -5.02 0.98
C GLN A 26 -8.56 -3.99 -0.14
N MET A 27 -8.78 -4.44 -1.38
CA MET A 27 -8.82 -3.55 -2.55
C MET A 27 -9.85 -2.41 -2.42
N PRO A 28 -11.08 -2.61 -1.91
CA PRO A 28 -12.04 -1.52 -1.71
C PRO A 28 -11.54 -0.38 -0.80
N ALA A 29 -10.56 -0.65 0.08
CA ALA A 29 -9.96 0.37 0.96
C ALA A 29 -8.83 1.17 0.28
N LEU A 30 -8.37 0.76 -0.91
CA LEU A 30 -7.36 1.49 -1.66
C LEU A 30 -7.98 2.78 -2.20
N GLY A 31 -7.36 3.93 -1.89
CA GLY A 31 -7.97 5.25 -2.11
C GLY A 31 -8.40 5.56 -3.55
N ALA A 32 -7.79 4.94 -4.56
CA ALA A 32 -8.24 5.08 -5.95
C ALA A 32 -9.57 4.35 -6.23
N LEU A 33 -9.84 3.26 -5.50
CA LEU A 33 -11.00 2.40 -5.69
C LEU A 33 -12.22 2.84 -4.86
N THR A 34 -12.01 3.62 -3.79
CA THR A 34 -13.11 4.19 -2.98
C THR A 34 -13.99 5.19 -3.75
N GLN A 35 -13.50 5.72 -4.87
CA GLN A 35 -14.23 6.68 -5.72
C GLN A 35 -15.05 6.00 -6.83
N LEU A 36 -14.91 4.68 -7.02
CA LEU A 36 -15.67 3.95 -8.03
C LEU A 36 -17.11 3.72 -7.56
N SER A 37 -18.04 3.67 -8.52
CA SER A 37 -19.36 3.09 -8.25
C SER A 37 -19.22 1.60 -7.91
N SER A 38 -20.21 1.04 -7.21
CA SER A 38 -20.24 -0.38 -6.86
C SER A 38 -20.03 -1.31 -8.06
N ASP A 39 -20.66 -0.99 -9.19
CA ASP A 39 -20.63 -1.83 -10.39
C ASP A 39 -19.24 -1.83 -11.02
N LYS A 40 -18.56 -0.68 -11.01
CA LYS A 40 -17.18 -0.55 -11.51
C LYS A 40 -16.16 -1.17 -10.56
N LEU A 41 -16.40 -1.09 -9.26
CA LEU A 41 -15.59 -1.81 -8.28
C LEU A 41 -15.72 -3.33 -8.49
N ALA A 42 -16.93 -3.85 -8.70
CA ALA A 42 -17.16 -5.27 -8.94
C ALA A 42 -16.42 -5.78 -10.20
N GLU A 43 -16.49 -5.03 -11.31
CA GLU A 43 -15.78 -5.35 -12.57
C GLU A 43 -14.26 -5.44 -12.35
N VAL A 44 -13.70 -4.51 -11.58
CA VAL A 44 -12.26 -4.51 -11.23
C VAL A 44 -11.91 -5.71 -10.35
N LEU A 45 -12.71 -6.00 -9.31
CA LEU A 45 -12.46 -7.13 -8.41
C LEU A 45 -12.54 -8.48 -9.14
N GLU A 46 -13.48 -8.63 -10.08
CA GLU A 46 -13.58 -9.83 -10.93
C GLU A 46 -12.34 -9.99 -11.79
N GLY A 47 -11.92 -8.93 -12.50
CA GLY A 47 -10.75 -8.98 -13.37
C GLY A 47 -9.45 -9.26 -12.61
N VAL A 48 -9.26 -8.63 -11.45
CA VAL A 48 -8.09 -8.89 -10.59
C VAL A 48 -8.14 -10.29 -10.00
N GLY A 49 -9.32 -10.76 -9.57
CA GLY A 49 -9.49 -12.12 -9.07
C GLY A 49 -9.08 -13.17 -10.09
N ALA A 50 -9.57 -13.04 -11.34
CA ALA A 50 -9.22 -13.93 -12.43
C ALA A 50 -7.71 -13.91 -12.75
N ALA A 51 -7.08 -12.73 -12.69
CA ALA A 51 -5.63 -12.61 -12.88
C ALA A 51 -4.85 -13.34 -11.77
N ILE A 52 -5.28 -13.24 -10.52
CA ILE A 52 -4.65 -13.95 -9.39
C ILE A 52 -4.85 -15.46 -9.51
N ASP A 53 -6.04 -15.91 -9.91
CA ASP A 53 -6.31 -17.32 -10.17
C ASP A 53 -5.36 -17.88 -11.24
N ALA A 54 -5.14 -17.14 -12.33
CA ALA A 54 -4.18 -17.51 -13.38
C ALA A 54 -2.72 -17.57 -12.89
N MET A 55 -2.37 -16.83 -11.83
CA MET A 55 -1.05 -16.87 -11.18
C MET A 55 -0.93 -18.02 -10.15
N GLY A 56 -1.99 -18.79 -9.90
CA GLY A 56 -1.98 -19.88 -8.92
C GLY A 56 -2.69 -19.55 -7.60
N GLY A 57 -3.54 -18.52 -7.57
CA GLY A 57 -4.43 -18.21 -6.43
C GLY A 57 -3.82 -17.31 -5.35
N GLY A 58 -2.60 -16.80 -5.58
CA GLY A 58 -1.92 -15.88 -4.67
C GLY A 58 -0.65 -15.34 -5.28
N PHE A 59 -0.06 -14.35 -4.62
CA PHE A 59 1.20 -13.74 -5.04
C PHE A 59 1.96 -13.12 -3.86
N THR A 60 3.26 -12.90 -4.04
CA THR A 60 4.10 -12.19 -3.06
C THR A 60 4.24 -10.74 -3.46
N MET A 61 3.79 -9.84 -2.60
CA MET A 61 3.96 -8.41 -2.71
C MET A 61 5.27 -7.99 -2.03
N ARG A 62 6.05 -7.14 -2.70
CA ARG A 62 7.29 -6.58 -2.15
C ARG A 62 7.04 -5.13 -1.78
N TYR A 63 7.14 -4.84 -0.50
CA TYR A 63 6.88 -3.53 0.09
C TYR A 63 8.15 -2.88 0.60
N ALA A 64 8.10 -1.57 0.75
CA ALA A 64 9.12 -0.81 1.44
C ALA A 64 8.50 0.21 2.37
N THR A 65 8.84 0.10 3.65
CA THR A 65 8.47 1.09 4.66
C THR A 65 9.58 2.11 4.75
N VAL A 66 9.26 3.39 4.56
CA VAL A 66 10.21 4.50 4.67
C VAL A 66 9.89 5.30 5.92
N ALA A 67 10.85 5.44 6.81
CA ALA A 67 10.77 6.30 7.99
C ALA A 67 11.56 7.58 7.72
N VAL A 68 10.94 8.73 7.97
CA VAL A 68 11.58 10.05 7.88
C VAL A 68 11.46 10.71 9.24
N THR A 69 12.59 11.11 9.83
CA THR A 69 12.62 11.79 11.14
C THR A 69 13.45 13.05 11.08
N ALA A 70 13.07 14.06 11.84
CA ALA A 70 13.88 15.24 12.08
C ALA A 70 13.74 15.65 13.55
N ALA A 71 14.83 16.10 14.16
CA ALA A 71 14.78 16.64 15.51
C ALA A 71 14.17 18.04 15.49
N ARG A 72 13.29 18.37 16.44
CA ARG A 72 12.84 19.76 16.61
C ARG A 72 14.03 20.59 17.08
N THR A 73 14.31 21.70 16.39
CA THR A 73 15.29 22.69 16.83
C THR A 73 14.61 23.64 17.81
N ASP A 74 15.14 23.79 19.03
CA ASP A 74 14.58 24.75 19.97
C ASP A 74 14.83 26.18 19.48
N ALA A 75 13.80 27.03 19.59
CA ALA A 75 13.98 28.46 19.44
C ALA A 75 14.79 28.94 20.66
N ALA A 76 15.99 29.47 20.40
CA ALA A 76 16.82 30.12 21.42
C ALA A 76 16.08 31.30 22.08
#